data_AF-A0A7S2LJI6-F1
#
_entry.id   AF-A0A7S2LJI6-F1
#
_cell.length_a   1.000
_cell.length_b   1.000
_cell.length_c   1.000
_cell.angle_alpha   90.00
_cell.angle_beta   90.00
_cell.angle_gamma   90.00
#
_symmetry.space_group_name_H-M   'P 1'
#
loop_
_entity.id
_entity.type
_entity.pdbx_description
1 polymer ?
#
loop_
_entity_poly.entity_id
_entity_poly.type
_entity_poly.pdbx_seq_one_letter_code
_entity_poly.pdbx_strand_id
1 'polypeptide(L)'
;AFGEDTPFEMWDEVLRAESVRGEALAEALRNFEGDWEDDEGSVVSIKGNSILGPGHDLELFYLGTHECAIAMNEERCDGTLRRDINTLHWSDDTSWVRYQEGSDER
;
A
#
# COMPACT_ATOMS: atom_id res chain seq x y z
N ALA A 1 -0.86 9.66 -32.45
CA ALA A 1 -0.31 8.78 -31.42
C ALA A 1 -0.19 9.63 -30.17
N PHE A 2 -1.10 9.46 -29.22
CA PHE A 2 -1.07 10.20 -27.95
C PHE A 2 -0.03 9.51 -27.08
N GLY A 3 1.20 10.03 -27.13
CA GLY A 3 2.21 9.79 -26.11
C GLY A 3 2.03 10.88 -25.09
N GLU A 4 1.22 10.61 -24.07
CA GLU A 4 1.10 11.47 -22.90
C GLU A 4 1.76 10.70 -21.76
N ASP A 5 3.07 10.90 -21.62
CA ASP A 5 3.78 10.72 -20.35
C ASP A 5 2.95 11.47 -19.31
N THR A 6 2.22 10.73 -18.47
CA THR A 6 1.44 11.31 -17.39
C THR A 6 2.44 11.80 -16.33
N PRO A 7 2.56 13.11 -16.06
CA PRO A 7 3.52 13.62 -15.10
C PRO A 7 3.17 13.13 -13.68
N PHE A 8 4.16 12.98 -12.79
CA PHE A 8 4.02 12.54 -11.39
C PHE A 8 2.80 13.11 -10.66
N GLU A 9 2.51 14.40 -10.86
CA GLU A 9 1.40 15.12 -10.22
C GLU A 9 0.01 14.59 -10.63
N MET A 10 -0.10 13.82 -11.72
CA MET A 10 -1.35 13.21 -12.16
C MET A 10 -1.72 11.96 -11.37
N TRP A 11 -0.75 11.12 -10.99
CA TRP A 11 -1.10 9.85 -10.34
C TRP A 11 -1.69 10.06 -8.96
N ASP A 12 -1.17 11.02 -8.20
CA ASP A 12 -1.72 11.39 -6.91
C ASP A 12 -3.18 11.90 -7.03
N GLU A 13 -3.48 12.78 -7.99
CA GLU A 13 -4.86 13.27 -8.21
C GLU A 13 -5.81 12.15 -8.67
N VAL A 14 -5.34 11.30 -9.59
CA VAL A 14 -6.10 10.15 -10.10
C VAL A 14 -6.41 9.18 -8.96
N LEU A 15 -5.40 8.80 -8.17
CA LEU A 15 -5.57 7.87 -7.06
C LEU A 15 -6.47 8.45 -5.97
N ARG A 16 -6.41 9.76 -5.71
CA ARG A 16 -7.37 10.44 -4.83
C ARG A 16 -8.80 10.32 -5.33
N ALA A 17 -9.03 10.46 -6.63
CA ALA A 17 -10.36 10.33 -7.24
C ALA A 17 -10.89 8.89 -7.24
N GLU A 18 -10.01 7.90 -7.45
CA GLU A 18 -10.36 6.48 -7.47
C GLU A 18 -10.51 5.88 -6.07
N SER A 19 -9.95 6.54 -5.05
CA SER A 19 -9.91 5.98 -3.73
C SER A 19 -11.31 5.79 -3.12
N VAL A 20 -11.53 4.64 -2.49
CA VAL A 20 -12.80 4.27 -1.86
C VAL A 20 -13.14 5.20 -0.70
N ARG A 21 -14.43 5.24 -0.35
CA ARG A 21 -15.01 6.08 0.71
C ARG A 21 -15.96 5.26 1.58
N GLY A 22 -16.29 5.79 2.76
CA GLY A 22 -17.30 5.19 3.66
C GLY A 22 -16.87 3.84 4.24
N GLU A 23 -17.78 2.87 4.22
CA GLU A 23 -17.57 1.54 4.85
C GLU A 23 -16.43 0.75 4.21
N ALA A 24 -16.29 0.81 2.87
CA ALA A 24 -15.20 0.16 2.15
C ALA A 24 -13.83 0.72 2.54
N LEU A 25 -13.72 2.04 2.74
CA LEU A 25 -12.50 2.66 3.25
C LEU A 25 -12.20 2.23 4.69
N ALA A 26 -13.22 2.18 5.55
CA ALA A 26 -13.03 1.73 6.93
C ALA A 26 -12.58 0.26 7.00
N GLU A 27 -13.04 -0.59 6.10
CA GLU A 27 -12.57 -1.98 6.00
C GLU A 27 -11.14 -2.07 5.47
N ALA A 28 -10.83 -1.34 4.39
CA ALA A 28 -9.47 -1.29 3.88
C ALA A 28 -8.48 -0.82 4.96
N LEU A 29 -8.80 0.27 5.67
CA LEU A 29 -7.99 0.75 6.79
C LEU A 29 -7.70 -0.34 7.82
N ARG A 30 -8.72 -1.10 8.24
CA ARG A 30 -8.52 -2.21 9.20
C ARG A 30 -7.66 -3.34 8.64
N ASN A 31 -7.80 -3.65 7.36
CA ASN A 31 -7.09 -4.75 6.72
C ASN A 31 -5.60 -4.44 6.55
N PHE A 32 -5.29 -3.22 6.10
CA PHE A 32 -3.93 -2.78 5.80
C PHE A 32 -3.18 -2.21 7.01
N GLU A 33 -3.87 -1.74 8.05
CA GLU A 33 -3.23 -1.15 9.25
C GLU A 33 -2.35 -2.17 10.00
N GLY A 34 -1.14 -1.75 10.35
CA GLY A 34 -0.18 -2.55 11.10
C GLY A 34 1.22 -2.47 10.52
N ASP A 35 2.09 -3.34 11.02
CA ASP A 35 3.48 -3.43 10.60
C ASP A 35 3.64 -4.52 9.53
N TRP A 36 4.45 -4.21 8.52
CA TRP A 36 4.68 -5.01 7.33
C TRP A 36 6.19 -5.10 7.09
N GLU A 37 6.67 -6.30 6.82
CA GLU A 37 8.06 -6.57 6.47
C GLU A 37 8.15 -6.81 4.96
N ASP A 38 9.04 -6.09 4.28
CA ASP A 38 9.36 -6.31 2.87
C ASP A 38 10.34 -7.47 2.67
N ASP A 39 10.64 -7.80 1.41
CA ASP A 39 11.56 -8.88 1.06
C ASP A 39 13.03 -8.59 1.40
N GLU A 40 13.37 -7.33 1.68
CA GLU A 40 14.69 -6.91 2.18
C GLU A 40 14.79 -7.02 3.72
N GLY A 41 13.68 -7.36 4.40
CA GLY A 41 13.58 -7.46 5.84
C GLY A 41 13.40 -6.11 6.54
N SER A 42 13.07 -5.05 5.81
CA SER A 42 12.74 -3.76 6.41
C SER A 42 11.29 -3.75 6.84
N VAL A 43 11.04 -3.24 8.05
CA VAL A 43 9.69 -3.11 8.61
C VAL A 43 9.17 -1.70 8.37
N VAL A 44 7.97 -1.61 7.80
CA VAL A 44 7.20 -0.37 7.60
C VAL A 44 5.86 -0.46 8.31
N SER A 45 5.37 0.66 8.84
CA SER A 45 4.08 0.75 9.50
C SER A 45 3.05 1.44 8.61
N ILE A 46 1.93 0.80 8.33
CA ILE A 46 0.79 1.42 7.67
C ILE A 46 -0.17 1.97 8.73
N LYS A 47 -0.44 3.28 8.70
CA LYS A 47 -1.37 3.99 9.59
C LYS A 47 -2.24 4.94 8.79
N GLY A 48 -3.56 4.72 8.80
CA GLY A 48 -4.45 5.55 8.00
C GLY A 48 -4.15 5.39 6.51
N ASN A 49 -3.91 6.49 5.81
CA ASN A 49 -3.47 6.55 4.41
C ASN A 49 -1.95 6.77 4.29
N SER A 50 -1.16 6.37 5.28
CA SER A 50 0.29 6.61 5.28
C SER A 50 1.07 5.34 5.52
N ILE A 51 2.13 5.13 4.74
CA ILE A 51 3.18 4.14 4.98
C ILE A 51 4.34 4.89 5.62
N LEU A 52 4.76 4.44 6.80
CA LEU A 52 5.84 5.04 7.59
C LEU A 52 7.02 4.06 7.58
N GLY A 53 8.11 4.42 6.91
CA GLY A 53 9.28 3.56 6.75
C GLY A 53 10.61 4.29 7.03
N PRO A 54 11.74 3.57 7.00
CA PRO A 54 13.07 4.11 7.37
C PRO A 54 13.66 5.16 6.40
N GLY A 55 12.92 5.60 5.38
CA GLY A 55 13.37 6.60 4.41
C GLY A 55 12.40 7.77 4.27
N HIS A 56 11.18 7.47 3.83
CA HIS A 56 10.18 8.48 3.47
C HIS A 56 8.79 7.97 3.82
N ASP A 57 7.92 8.89 4.23
CA ASP A 57 6.50 8.61 4.40
C ASP A 57 5.83 8.66 3.02
N LEU A 58 5.03 7.65 2.70
CA LEU A 58 4.32 7.54 1.42
C LEU A 58 2.82 7.59 1.67
N GLU A 59 2.07 8.23 0.77
CA GLU A 59 0.60 8.19 0.82
C GLU A 59 0.11 6.89 0.17
N LEU A 60 -0.75 6.17 0.89
CA LEU A 60 -1.41 4.94 0.46
C LEU A 60 -2.86 5.23 0.08
N PHE A 61 -3.20 4.90 -1.17
CA PHE A 61 -4.55 5.09 -1.70
C PHE A 61 -5.28 3.76 -1.76
N TYR A 62 -6.42 3.67 -1.07
CA TYR A 62 -7.26 2.47 -1.09
C TYR A 62 -8.18 2.48 -2.29
N LEU A 63 -8.08 1.49 -3.17
CA LEU A 63 -8.89 1.32 -4.38
C LEU A 63 -10.03 0.31 -4.18
N GLY A 64 -9.92 -0.53 -3.16
CA GLY A 64 -10.89 -1.52 -2.74
C GLY A 64 -10.64 -1.94 -1.29
N THR A 65 -11.38 -2.94 -0.79
CA THR A 65 -11.17 -3.46 0.58
C THR A 65 -9.89 -4.30 0.71
N HIS A 66 -9.35 -4.76 -0.43
CA HIS A 66 -8.13 -5.57 -0.54
C HIS A 66 -7.19 -5.04 -1.62
N GLU A 67 -7.42 -3.82 -2.10
CA GLU A 67 -6.67 -3.22 -3.21
C GLU A 67 -6.22 -1.83 -2.78
N CYS A 68 -4.95 -1.53 -2.97
CA CYS A 68 -4.35 -0.23 -2.68
C CYS A 68 -3.38 0.16 -3.78
N ALA A 69 -2.90 1.39 -3.76
CA ALA A 69 -1.84 1.84 -4.64
C ALA A 69 -1.03 2.95 -3.99
N ILE A 70 0.21 3.10 -4.44
CA ILE A 70 1.12 4.19 -4.08
C ILE A 70 1.63 4.85 -5.35
N ALA A 71 1.95 6.14 -5.25
CA ALA A 71 2.66 6.86 -6.30
C ALA A 71 4.14 6.93 -5.91
N MET A 72 5.02 6.35 -6.73
CA MET A 72 6.48 6.34 -6.52
C MET A 72 7.19 6.64 -7.83
N ASN A 73 8.14 7.58 -7.82
CA ASN A 73 9.05 7.82 -8.96
C ASN A 73 8.35 7.92 -10.33
N GLU A 74 7.27 8.69 -10.42
CA GLU A 74 6.45 8.86 -11.66
C GLU A 74 5.60 7.66 -12.07
N GLU A 75 5.62 6.58 -11.28
CA GLU A 75 4.87 5.36 -11.53
C GLU A 75 3.83 5.11 -10.45
N ARG A 76 2.78 4.40 -10.85
CA ARG A 76 1.78 3.83 -9.95
C ARG A 76 2.20 2.39 -9.64
N CYS A 77 2.30 2.07 -8.36
CA CYS A 77 2.48 0.70 -7.89
C CYS A 77 1.19 0.24 -7.22
N ASP A 78 0.56 -0.78 -7.80
CA ASP A 78 -0.68 -1.37 -7.29
C ASP A 78 -0.36 -2.48 -6.30
N GLY A 79 -1.06 -2.49 -5.17
CA GLY A 79 -0.96 -3.47 -4.10
C GLY A 79 -2.26 -4.28 -3.98
N THR A 80 -2.15 -5.60 -3.90
CA THR A 80 -3.27 -6.51 -3.64
C THR A 80 -3.02 -7.29 -2.35
N LEU A 81 -3.93 -7.13 -1.40
CA LEU A 81 -3.93 -7.88 -0.15
C LEU A 81 -4.57 -9.24 -0.38
N ARG A 82 -3.86 -10.31 0.01
CA ARG A 82 -4.41 -11.66 -0.04
C ARG A 82 -5.57 -11.82 0.95
N ARG A 83 -6.42 -12.82 0.72
CA ARG A 83 -7.58 -13.13 1.57
C ARG A 83 -7.23 -13.51 3.01
N ASP A 84 -5.99 -13.93 3.26
CA ASP A 84 -5.48 -14.20 4.60
C ASP A 84 -5.11 -12.93 5.38
N ILE A 85 -5.09 -11.76 4.73
CA ILE A 85 -4.80 -10.44 5.33
C ILE A 85 -3.37 -10.37 5.93
N ASN A 86 -2.49 -11.32 5.58
CA ASN A 86 -1.10 -11.36 6.07
C ASN A 86 -0.06 -11.17 4.95
N THR A 87 -0.48 -11.08 3.70
CA THR A 87 0.43 -10.87 2.56
C THR A 87 -0.13 -9.82 1.62
N LEU A 88 0.67 -8.80 1.34
CA LEU A 88 0.42 -7.75 0.37
C LEU A 88 1.36 -7.95 -0.81
N HIS A 89 0.80 -8.18 -2.00
CA HIS A 89 1.58 -8.30 -3.24
C HIS A 89 1.57 -6.97 -3.98
N TRP A 90 2.73 -6.49 -4.38
CA TRP A 90 2.87 -5.30 -5.21
C TRP A 90 3.06 -5.67 -6.69
N SER A 91 2.70 -4.74 -7.57
CA SER A 91 2.78 -4.91 -9.02
C SER A 91 4.21 -5.04 -9.55
N ASP A 92 5.22 -4.66 -8.76
CA ASP A 92 6.64 -4.78 -9.08
C ASP A 92 7.27 -6.13 -8.67
N ASP A 93 6.42 -7.13 -8.36
CA ASP A 93 6.82 -8.50 -7.95
C ASP A 93 7.36 -8.61 -6.51
N THR A 94 7.45 -7.50 -5.77
CA THR A 94 7.70 -7.53 -4.32
C THR A 94 6.46 -7.93 -3.53
N SER A 95 6.69 -8.47 -2.34
CA SER A 95 5.62 -8.92 -1.45
C SER A 95 5.97 -8.55 -0.03
N TRP A 96 5.01 -7.93 0.67
CA TRP A 96 5.15 -7.61 2.08
C TRP A 96 4.35 -8.63 2.90
N VAL A 97 4.93 -9.04 4.01
CA VAL A 97 4.27 -9.94 4.98
C VAL A 97 3.97 -9.17 6.25
N ARG A 98 2.83 -9.46 6.87
CA ARG A 98 2.46 -8.79 8.13
C ARG A 98 3.50 -9.15 9.19
N TYR A 99 4.18 -8.14 9.72
CA TYR A 99 5.17 -8.31 10.76
C TYR A 99 4.46 -8.56 12.10
N GLN A 100 4.83 -9.66 12.75
CA GLN A 100 4.37 -9.99 14.10
C GLN A 100 5.59 -10.02 14.99
N GLU A 101 5.82 -8.95 15.73
CA GLU A 101 6.89 -8.92 16.72
C GLU A 101 6.62 -10.00 17.77
N GLY A 102 7.46 -11.04 17.80
CA GLY A 102 7.45 -12.06 18.85
C GLY A 102 6.54 -13.28 18.64
N SER A 103 6.79 -14.08 17.60
CA SER A 103 6.58 -15.54 17.71
C SER A 103 7.84 -16.26 18.21
N ASP A 104 8.59 -15.61 19.11
CA ASP A 104 9.71 -16.21 19.86
C ASP A 104 9.33 -16.29 21.35
N GLU A 105 8.29 -17.10 21.62
CA GLU A 105 8.06 -17.69 22.93
C GLU A 105 7.91 -19.19 22.75
N ARG A 106 9.05 -19.92 22.75
CA ARG A 106 9.24 -21.16 23.54
C ARG A 106 10.65 -21.74 23.48
#